data_AF-A0A9D7MSQ2-F1
#
_entry.id   AF-A0A9D7MSQ2-F1
#
_cell.length_a   1.000
_cell.length_b   1.000
_cell.length_c   1.000
_cell.angle_alpha   90.00
_cell.angle_beta   90.00
_cell.angle_gamma   90.00
#
_symmetry.space_group_name_H-M   'P 1'
#
loop_
_entity.id
_entity.type
_entity.pdbx_description
1 polymer ?
#
loop_
_entity_poly.entity_id
_entity_poly.type
_entity_poly.pdbx_seq_one_letter_code
_entity_poly.pdbx_strand_id
1 'polypeptide(L)'
;MNSLNTLPGLILTALLMLSISCSSEKHDSSLDKAAGKSLESAGFTDGVRSEIVVYYFHPSARCETCLNIEAYSKNAVESWSESNRRELTWRALNIDDPSNEHFRNEFDLQFSSLVIAEYRDGKIERWKNLEETWNLANDKSKFSSYVNNELNLFIKQ
;
A
#
# COMPACT_ATOMS: atom_id res chain seq x y z
N MET A 1 -36.91 -26.16 39.00
CA MET A 1 -35.72 -26.85 39.52
C MET A 1 -34.62 -26.66 38.48
N ASN A 2 -33.49 -25.99 38.63
CA ASN A 2 -32.78 -25.35 39.74
C ASN A 2 -31.87 -24.23 39.15
N SER A 3 -31.71 -23.14 39.92
CA SER A 3 -30.58 -22.18 40.03
C SER A 3 -29.91 -21.65 38.75
N LEU A 4 -30.14 -20.40 38.31
CA LEU A 4 -29.60 -19.14 38.86
C LEU A 4 -28.07 -19.16 39.08
N ASN A 5 -27.34 -18.56 38.13
CA ASN A 5 -25.98 -18.06 38.29
C ASN A 5 -26.00 -16.53 38.16
N THR A 6 -25.92 -15.86 39.30
CA THR A 6 -25.68 -14.43 39.45
C THR A 6 -24.65 -14.26 40.55
N LEU A 7 -23.50 -13.68 40.24
CA LEU A 7 -22.65 -13.04 41.24
C LEU A 7 -22.07 -11.74 40.67
N PRO A 8 -22.38 -10.57 41.27
CA PRO A 8 -21.74 -9.30 41.01
C PRO A 8 -20.52 -9.14 41.94
N GLY A 9 -19.42 -8.58 41.43
CA GLY A 9 -18.20 -8.34 42.19
C GLY A 9 -17.66 -6.93 41.98
N LEU A 10 -18.33 -5.94 42.55
CA LEU A 10 -17.76 -4.63 42.87
C LEU A 10 -16.80 -4.78 44.06
N ILE A 11 -15.50 -4.51 43.90
CA ILE A 11 -14.58 -4.08 44.97
C ILE A 11 -13.62 -3.09 44.32
N LEU A 12 -13.92 -1.79 44.41
CA LEU A 12 -13.41 -0.84 45.40
C LEU A 12 -12.05 -0.26 45.01
N THR A 13 -12.14 1.00 44.59
CA THR A 13 -11.11 2.01 44.39
C THR A 13 -9.96 1.96 45.41
N ALA A 14 -8.71 1.94 44.93
CA ALA A 14 -7.56 2.39 45.69
C ALA A 14 -6.96 3.63 45.01
N LEU A 15 -7.04 4.73 45.76
CA LEU A 15 -6.57 6.08 45.50
C LEU A 15 -5.04 6.17 45.35
N LEU A 16 -4.62 7.14 44.51
CA LEU A 16 -3.45 8.02 44.64
C LEU A 16 -2.22 7.54 45.44
N MET A 17 -1.08 7.48 44.74
CA MET A 17 0.13 8.14 45.23
C MET A 17 0.81 8.91 44.09
N LEU A 18 0.72 10.23 44.20
CA LEU A 18 1.58 11.21 43.55
C LEU A 18 3.02 11.02 44.03
N SER A 19 3.98 10.95 43.11
CA SER A 19 5.33 11.45 43.36
C SER A 19 5.82 12.21 42.14
N ILE A 20 5.50 13.51 42.17
CA ILE A 20 6.15 14.57 41.42
C ILE A 20 7.64 14.52 41.77
N SER A 21 8.49 14.15 40.82
CA SER A 21 9.92 14.45 40.89
C SER A 21 10.20 15.58 39.91
N CYS A 22 10.01 16.80 40.40
CA CYS A 22 10.39 18.04 39.74
C CYS A 22 11.85 18.32 40.10
N SER A 23 12.78 18.13 39.16
CA SER A 23 14.11 18.74 39.25
C SER A 23 14.13 19.92 38.28
N SER A 24 14.04 21.11 38.87
CA SER A 24 14.30 22.38 38.19
C SER A 24 15.81 22.59 38.09
N GLU A 25 16.34 22.70 36.87
CA GLU A 25 17.54 23.50 36.63
C GLU A 25 17.11 24.85 36.04
N LYS A 26 17.39 25.89 36.80
CA LYS A 26 17.22 27.29 36.42
C LYS A 26 18.40 27.67 35.52
N HIS A 27 18.14 28.14 34.30
CA HIS A 27 19.06 29.00 33.58
C HIS A 27 18.29 30.25 33.15
N ASP A 28 18.52 31.32 33.89
CA ASP A 28 18.08 32.68 33.58
C ASP A 28 19.09 33.32 32.62
N SER A 29 18.62 33.72 31.44
CA SER A 29 19.02 35.00 30.86
C SER A 29 17.96 35.47 29.86
N SER A 30 17.09 36.34 30.39
CA SER A 30 16.29 37.31 29.66
C SER A 30 17.07 38.06 28.57
N LEU A 31 16.51 38.15 27.35
CA LEU A 31 16.32 39.39 26.58
C LEU A 31 15.66 39.09 25.21
N ASP A 32 14.35 39.27 25.18
CA ASP A 32 13.51 39.90 24.15
C ASP A 32 13.78 39.65 22.66
N LYS A 33 12.81 38.99 22.00
CA LYS A 33 12.23 39.57 20.77
C LYS A 33 10.85 39.02 20.45
N ALA A 34 9.87 39.91 20.46
CA ALA A 34 8.54 39.70 19.93
C ALA A 34 8.58 39.32 18.44
N ALA A 35 7.88 38.25 18.08
CA ALA A 35 7.25 38.09 16.78
C ALA A 35 6.19 36.99 16.91
N GLY A 36 4.92 37.37 16.87
CA GLY A 36 3.84 36.41 16.79
C GLY A 36 3.96 35.55 15.55
N LYS A 37 3.58 34.28 15.67
CA LYS A 37 2.99 33.57 14.55
C LYS A 37 2.11 32.46 15.08
N SER A 38 0.82 32.64 14.83
CA SER A 38 -0.15 31.56 14.72
C SER A 38 0.44 30.43 13.86
N LEU A 39 0.49 29.22 14.40
CA LEU A 39 0.30 28.00 13.62
C LEU A 39 -1.03 27.46 14.14
N GLU A 40 -2.15 27.91 13.58
CA GLU A 40 -2.63 27.48 12.26
C GLU A 40 -2.43 25.98 12.09
N SER A 41 -3.43 25.25 12.58
CA SER A 41 -3.87 23.94 12.12
C SER A 41 -3.48 23.72 10.65
N ALA A 42 -2.44 22.92 10.41
CA ALA A 42 -2.12 22.43 9.09
C ALA A 42 -3.33 21.60 8.61
N GLY A 43 -4.02 22.15 7.61
CA GLY A 43 -5.20 21.56 7.01
C GLY A 43 -4.91 20.14 6.56
N PHE A 44 -5.81 19.23 6.94
CA PHE A 44 -6.02 18.01 6.21
C PHE A 44 -6.46 18.44 4.80
N THR A 45 -5.54 18.38 3.83
CA THR A 45 -5.95 18.42 2.43
C THR A 45 -6.75 17.15 2.23
N ASP A 46 -8.07 17.29 2.21
CA ASP A 46 -9.03 16.25 1.83
C ASP A 46 -8.91 16.06 0.31
N GLY A 47 -7.73 15.60 -0.11
CA GLY A 47 -7.41 15.22 -1.47
C GLY A 47 -7.54 13.71 -1.54
N VAL A 48 -8.46 13.24 -2.37
CA VAL A 48 -8.61 11.82 -2.69
C VAL A 48 -7.23 11.26 -3.02
N ARG A 49 -6.75 10.33 -2.19
CA ARG A 49 -5.42 9.74 -2.42
C ARG A 49 -5.57 8.71 -3.52
N SER A 50 -5.09 9.05 -4.72
CA SER A 50 -4.95 8.10 -5.82
C SER A 50 -3.58 7.42 -5.74
N GLU A 51 -3.57 6.09 -5.71
CA GLU A 51 -2.37 5.24 -5.70
C GLU A 51 -2.46 4.25 -6.85
N ILE A 52 -1.37 4.08 -7.61
CA ILE A 52 -1.31 3.05 -8.65
C ILE A 52 -0.35 1.95 -8.20
N VAL A 53 -0.90 0.74 -8.15
CA VAL A 53 -0.18 -0.48 -7.79
C VAL A 53 -0.11 -1.39 -9.01
N VAL A 54 1.08 -1.87 -9.33
CA VAL A 54 1.31 -2.89 -10.36
C VAL A 54 1.57 -4.22 -9.65
N TYR A 55 0.63 -5.13 -9.77
CA TYR A 55 0.70 -6.46 -9.20
C TYR A 55 1.22 -7.46 -10.22
N TYR A 56 2.11 -8.34 -9.79
CA TYR A 56 2.37 -9.60 -10.46
C TYR A 56 1.87 -10.74 -9.58
N PHE A 57 0.80 -11.37 -10.02
CA PHE A 57 0.21 -12.53 -9.37
C PHE A 57 0.84 -13.80 -9.92
N HIS A 58 1.19 -14.74 -9.04
CA HIS A 58 1.72 -16.03 -9.44
C HIS A 58 1.26 -17.14 -8.49
N PRO A 59 1.08 -18.38 -8.95
CA PRO A 59 0.93 -19.51 -8.04
C PRO A 59 2.28 -19.86 -7.38
N SER A 60 2.25 -20.77 -6.41
CA SER A 60 3.44 -21.28 -5.73
C SER A 60 4.33 -22.07 -6.69
N ALA A 61 3.72 -22.85 -7.58
CA ALA A 61 4.42 -23.60 -8.62
C ALA A 61 4.75 -22.67 -9.81
N ARG A 62 6.04 -22.39 -10.03
CA ARG A 62 6.47 -21.41 -11.03
C ARG A 62 7.29 -22.08 -12.12
N CYS A 63 6.88 -21.91 -13.38
CA CYS A 63 7.67 -22.29 -14.54
C CYS A 63 8.59 -21.14 -14.98
N GLU A 64 9.51 -21.41 -15.90
CA GLU A 64 10.44 -20.41 -16.44
C GLU A 64 9.71 -19.20 -17.04
N THR A 65 8.59 -19.41 -17.74
CA THR A 65 7.77 -18.31 -18.28
C THR A 65 7.25 -17.40 -17.17
N CYS A 66 6.78 -17.94 -16.03
CA CYS A 66 6.37 -17.11 -14.89
C CYS A 66 7.53 -16.28 -14.35
N LEU A 67 8.72 -16.87 -14.24
CA LEU A 67 9.92 -16.15 -13.77
C LEU A 67 10.31 -15.02 -14.74
N ASN A 68 10.23 -15.26 -16.04
CA ASN A 68 10.51 -14.25 -17.06
C ASN A 68 9.49 -13.10 -17.01
N ILE A 69 8.20 -13.41 -16.94
CA ILE A 69 7.14 -12.38 -16.84
C ILE A 69 7.37 -11.51 -15.60
N GLU A 70 7.64 -12.10 -14.42
CA GLU A 70 7.93 -11.31 -13.21
C GLU A 70 9.13 -10.39 -13.42
N ALA A 71 10.26 -10.95 -13.85
CA ALA A 71 11.51 -10.21 -13.97
C ALA A 71 11.39 -9.06 -14.97
N TYR A 72 10.75 -9.30 -16.13
CA TYR A 72 10.59 -8.30 -17.17
C TYR A 72 9.58 -7.22 -16.77
N SER A 73 8.50 -7.61 -16.10
CA SER A 73 7.51 -6.67 -15.57
C SER A 73 8.11 -5.74 -14.53
N LYS A 74 8.82 -6.30 -13.55
CA LYS A 74 9.51 -5.51 -12.51
C LYS A 74 10.46 -4.49 -13.13
N ASN A 75 11.32 -4.94 -14.06
CA ASN A 75 12.25 -4.06 -14.77
C ASN A 75 11.53 -2.95 -15.55
N ALA A 76 10.45 -3.28 -16.27
CA ALA A 76 9.69 -2.32 -17.04
C ALA A 76 9.02 -1.26 -16.14
N VAL A 77 8.39 -1.68 -15.05
CA VAL A 77 7.70 -0.80 -14.09
C VAL A 77 8.69 0.13 -13.39
N GLU A 78 9.82 -0.40 -12.92
CA GLU A 78 10.86 0.40 -12.25
C GLU A 78 11.46 1.42 -13.23
N SER A 79 11.86 0.99 -14.43
CA SER A 79 12.42 1.87 -15.46
C SER A 79 11.43 2.95 -15.91
N TRP A 80 10.14 2.59 -16.05
CA TRP A 80 9.08 3.52 -16.38
C TRP A 80 8.90 4.57 -15.27
N SER A 81 8.90 4.12 -14.01
CA SER A 81 8.72 4.99 -12.84
C SER A 81 9.86 6.02 -12.73
N GLU A 82 11.10 5.56 -12.92
CA GLU A 82 12.29 6.41 -12.95
C GLU A 82 12.22 7.43 -14.10
N SER A 83 11.92 6.96 -15.32
CA SER A 83 11.90 7.81 -16.52
C SER A 83 10.82 8.90 -16.45
N ASN A 84 9.67 8.59 -15.86
CA ASN A 84 8.54 9.53 -15.74
C ASN A 84 8.55 10.31 -14.42
N ARG A 85 9.52 10.06 -13.52
CA ARG A 85 9.57 10.63 -12.17
C ARG A 85 8.25 10.47 -11.41
N ARG A 86 7.62 9.31 -11.59
CA ARG A 86 6.33 8.97 -10.97
C ARG A 86 6.45 7.61 -10.34
N GLU A 87 6.38 7.57 -9.02
CA GLU A 87 6.48 6.34 -8.26
C GLU A 87 5.22 5.48 -8.49
N LEU A 88 5.45 4.20 -8.79
CA LEU A 88 4.43 3.16 -8.84
C LEU A 88 4.78 2.12 -7.77
N THR A 89 3.77 1.59 -7.09
CA THR A 89 4.00 0.50 -6.15
C THR A 89 4.05 -0.83 -6.89
N TRP A 90 5.17 -1.54 -6.82
CA TRP A 90 5.31 -2.90 -7.35
C TRP A 90 5.01 -3.94 -6.27
N ARG A 91 4.18 -4.95 -6.58
CA ARG A 91 3.90 -6.08 -5.67
C ARG A 91 3.85 -7.41 -6.41
N ALA A 92 4.77 -8.32 -6.10
CA ALA A 92 4.66 -9.72 -6.51
C ALA A 92 3.96 -10.51 -5.39
N LEU A 93 2.86 -11.20 -5.71
CA LEU A 93 2.02 -11.89 -4.71
C LEU A 93 1.74 -13.34 -5.15
N ASN A 94 1.90 -14.26 -4.20
CA ASN A 94 1.48 -15.64 -4.37
C ASN A 94 -0.04 -15.75 -4.17
N ILE A 95 -0.78 -16.19 -5.19
CA ILE A 95 -2.25 -16.34 -5.15
C ILE A 95 -2.73 -17.67 -4.59
N ASP A 96 -1.81 -18.55 -4.18
CA ASP A 96 -2.14 -19.74 -3.39
C ASP A 96 -2.08 -19.48 -1.88
N ASP A 97 -1.51 -18.33 -1.46
CA ASP A 97 -1.56 -17.93 -0.05
C ASP A 97 -2.98 -17.49 0.30
N PRO A 98 -3.59 -18.01 1.40
CA PRO A 98 -4.98 -17.70 1.75
C PRO A 98 -5.27 -16.21 1.93
N SER A 99 -4.27 -15.41 2.32
CA SER A 99 -4.42 -13.95 2.45
C SER A 99 -4.62 -13.25 1.10
N ASN A 100 -4.22 -13.86 -0.01
CA ASN A 100 -4.21 -13.27 -1.35
C ASN A 100 -5.23 -13.93 -2.29
N GLU A 101 -5.88 -15.02 -1.89
CA GLU A 101 -6.80 -15.80 -2.73
C GLU A 101 -7.96 -14.94 -3.27
N HIS A 102 -8.42 -13.95 -2.49
CA HIS A 102 -9.50 -13.03 -2.88
C HIS A 102 -9.22 -12.29 -4.20
N PHE A 103 -7.96 -12.03 -4.54
CA PHE A 103 -7.56 -11.36 -5.77
C PHE A 103 -7.94 -12.14 -7.03
N ARG A 104 -8.10 -13.48 -6.94
CA ARG A 104 -8.54 -14.29 -8.09
C ARG A 104 -9.89 -13.84 -8.62
N ASN A 105 -10.84 -13.57 -7.73
CA ASN A 105 -12.17 -13.10 -8.12
C ASN A 105 -12.18 -11.60 -8.41
N GLU A 106 -11.41 -10.82 -7.66
CA GLU A 106 -11.37 -9.35 -7.80
C GLU A 106 -10.78 -8.89 -9.14
N PHE A 107 -9.78 -9.60 -9.65
CA PHE A 107 -9.10 -9.29 -10.91
C PHE A 107 -9.31 -10.35 -12.01
N ASP A 108 -10.25 -11.28 -11.82
CA ASP A 108 -10.56 -12.37 -12.75
C ASP A 108 -9.31 -13.17 -13.19
N LEU A 109 -8.51 -13.61 -12.21
CA LEU A 109 -7.21 -14.25 -12.44
C LEU A 109 -7.36 -15.74 -12.69
N GLN A 110 -7.07 -16.14 -13.93
CA GLN A 110 -7.04 -17.55 -14.35
C GLN A 110 -5.66 -18.21 -14.11
N PHE A 111 -4.59 -17.43 -14.25
CA PHE A 111 -3.19 -17.88 -14.17
C PHE A 111 -2.29 -16.74 -13.67
N SER A 112 -0.96 -16.86 -13.76
CA SER A 112 -0.06 -15.77 -13.40
C SER A 112 -0.32 -14.54 -14.26
N SER A 113 -0.56 -13.38 -13.65
CA SER A 113 -1.02 -12.19 -14.37
C SER A 113 -0.30 -10.94 -13.90
N LEU A 114 -0.06 -10.02 -14.83
CA LEU A 114 0.38 -8.67 -14.55
C LEU A 114 -0.85 -7.76 -14.55
N VAL A 115 -1.13 -7.08 -13.44
CA VAL A 115 -2.32 -6.23 -13.29
C VAL A 115 -1.88 -4.83 -12.88
N ILE A 116 -2.43 -3.80 -13.53
CA ILE A 116 -2.34 -2.41 -13.07
C ILE A 116 -3.66 -2.09 -12.36
N ALA A 117 -3.60 -1.58 -11.13
CA ALA A 117 -4.76 -1.16 -10.36
C ALA A 117 -4.59 0.28 -9.85
N GLU A 118 -5.63 1.10 -9.99
CA GLU A 118 -5.74 2.40 -9.34
C GLU A 118 -6.65 2.27 -8.11
N TYR A 119 -6.13 2.69 -6.97
CA TYR A 119 -6.88 2.85 -5.74
C TYR A 119 -7.22 4.33 -5.55
N ARG A 120 -8.47 4.62 -5.21
CA ARG A 120 -8.88 5.93 -4.66
C ARG A 120 -9.51 5.70 -3.30
N ASP A 121 -8.98 6.39 -2.29
CA ASP A 121 -9.42 6.26 -0.89
C ASP A 121 -9.45 4.81 -0.39
N GLY A 122 -8.44 4.04 -0.79
CA GLY A 122 -8.26 2.64 -0.38
C GLY A 122 -9.18 1.64 -1.08
N LYS A 123 -9.96 2.06 -2.08
CA LYS A 123 -10.81 1.20 -2.90
C LYS A 123 -10.29 1.16 -4.32
N ILE A 124 -10.36 -0.01 -4.95
CA ILE A 124 -10.05 -0.12 -6.37
C ILE A 124 -11.09 0.68 -7.16
N GLU A 125 -10.63 1.69 -7.88
CA GLU A 125 -11.47 2.46 -8.78
C GLU A 125 -11.52 1.78 -10.15
N ARG A 126 -10.37 1.29 -10.62
CA ARG A 126 -10.23 0.62 -11.90
C ARG A 126 -8.97 -0.22 -11.93
N TRP A 127 -8.95 -1.20 -12.83
CA TRP A 127 -7.80 -2.06 -13.05
C TRP A 127 -7.75 -2.57 -14.48
N LYS A 128 -6.61 -3.11 -14.88
CA LYS A 128 -6.41 -3.77 -16.17
C LYS A 128 -5.48 -4.96 -16.02
N ASN A 129 -5.90 -6.13 -16.51
CA ASN A 129 -5.04 -7.29 -16.71
C ASN A 129 -4.29 -7.18 -18.04
N LEU A 130 -2.98 -7.41 -18.03
CA LEU A 130 -2.08 -7.26 -19.17
C LEU A 130 -1.85 -8.64 -19.80
N GLU A 131 -2.87 -9.15 -20.49
CA GLU A 131 -2.91 -10.54 -20.99
C GLU A 131 -1.79 -10.87 -22.00
N GLU A 132 -1.36 -9.90 -22.80
CA GLU A 132 -0.32 -10.09 -23.83
C GLU A 132 1.08 -10.39 -23.26
N THR A 133 1.28 -10.23 -21.94
CA THR A 133 2.53 -10.60 -21.27
C THR A 133 2.94 -12.04 -21.55
N TRP A 134 1.99 -12.97 -21.68
CA TRP A 134 2.28 -14.37 -22.00
C TRP A 134 2.83 -14.56 -23.40
N ASN A 135 2.25 -13.89 -24.39
CA ASN A 135 2.71 -13.94 -25.78
C ASN A 135 4.10 -13.31 -25.94
N LEU A 136 4.43 -12.35 -25.08
CA LEU A 136 5.68 -11.58 -25.13
C LEU A 136 6.76 -12.11 -24.16
N ALA A 137 6.49 -13.16 -23.39
CA ALA A 137 7.37 -13.63 -22.31
C ALA A 137 8.77 -14.08 -22.78
N ASN A 138 8.96 -14.33 -24.08
CA ASN A 138 10.23 -14.71 -24.69
C ASN A 138 10.94 -13.55 -25.43
N ASP A 139 10.36 -12.34 -25.43
CA ASP A 139 10.90 -11.16 -26.10
C ASP A 139 10.88 -9.97 -25.13
N LYS A 140 11.96 -9.85 -24.34
CA LYS A 140 12.09 -8.81 -23.31
C LYS A 140 11.86 -7.40 -23.85
N SER A 141 12.32 -7.11 -25.07
CA SER A 141 12.20 -5.77 -25.66
C SER A 141 10.76 -5.42 -25.99
N LYS A 142 10.04 -6.33 -26.67
CA LYS A 142 8.61 -6.16 -26.95
C LYS A 142 7.78 -6.16 -25.66
N PHE A 143 8.13 -7.01 -24.70
CA PHE A 143 7.49 -7.05 -23.39
C PHE A 143 7.56 -5.70 -22.69
N SER A 144 8.77 -5.13 -22.54
CA SER A 144 8.95 -3.82 -21.90
C SER A 144 8.24 -2.71 -22.65
N SER A 145 8.26 -2.73 -23.99
CA SER A 145 7.54 -1.76 -24.82
C SER A 145 6.02 -1.83 -24.60
N TYR A 146 5.47 -3.04 -24.53
CA TYR A 146 4.07 -3.28 -24.25
C TYR A 146 3.66 -2.77 -22.86
N VAL A 147 4.38 -3.15 -21.80
CA VAL A 147 4.09 -2.69 -20.43
C VAL A 147 4.16 -1.17 -20.31
N ASN A 148 5.18 -0.54 -20.90
CA ASN A 148 5.33 0.92 -20.88
C ASN A 148 4.16 1.62 -21.59
N ASN A 149 3.72 1.08 -22.73
CA ASN A 149 2.55 1.61 -23.44
C ASN A 149 1.28 1.47 -22.59
N GLU A 150 1.07 0.32 -21.96
CA GLU A 150 -0.08 0.08 -21.10
C GLU A 150 -0.11 0.99 -19.87
N LEU A 151 1.04 1.20 -19.21
CA LEU A 151 1.15 2.18 -18.12
C LEU A 151 0.81 3.59 -18.60
N ASN A 152 1.36 4.02 -19.74
CA ASN A 152 1.06 5.33 -20.31
C ASN A 152 -0.41 5.52 -20.65
N LEU A 153 -1.05 4.50 -21.22
CA LEU A 153 -2.48 4.52 -21.54
C LEU A 153 -3.33 4.54 -20.28
N PHE A 154 -3.00 3.68 -19.31
CA PHE A 154 -3.74 3.58 -18.05
C PHE A 154 -3.68 4.91 -17.28
N ILE A 155 -2.50 5.51 -17.15
CA ILE A 155 -2.30 6.71 -16.31
C ILE A 155 -2.88 8.00 -16.93
N LYS A 156 -3.01 8.07 -18.26
CA LYS A 156 -3.57 9.24 -18.95
C LYS A 156 -5.10 9.31 -18.95
N GLN A 157 -5.77 8.19 -18.69
CA GLN A 157 -7.24 8.11 -18.55
C GLN A 157 -7.67 8.74 -17.24
#